data_AF-A0A435UEG8-F1
#
_entry.id   AF-A0A435UEG8-F1
#
_cell.length_a   1.000
_cell.length_b   1.000
_cell.length_c   1.000
_cell.angle_alpha   90.00
_cell.angle_beta   90.00
_cell.angle_gamma   90.00
#
_symmetry.space_group_name_H-M   'P 1'
#
loop_
_entity.id
_entity.type
_entity.pdbx_description
1 polymer ?
#
loop_
_entity_poly.entity_id
_entity_poly.type
_entity_poly.pdbx_seq_one_letter_code
_entity_poly.pdbx_strand_id
1 'polypeptide(L)'
;MSPVDHKSKPRGGADDLPPDIGLEDEAVEEIVETVGPDVAFTAIDWTPHAGDAEGMVGAEVIQTLVKRLPNAPGVYRMMNAAGDVLYVGKARSLKKRVTNYAQGRFHTTRIGRMVRETSTMEFVVTRTEIEALLLEANLIKRLRPRFNVLMRDDKSFPYI
;
A
#
# COMPACT_ATOMS: atom_id res chain seq x y z
N MET A 1 -3.57 75.51 -4.00
CA MET A 1 -4.79 75.67 -4.82
C MET A 1 -4.73 74.65 -5.94
N SER A 2 -5.62 73.67 -5.94
CA SER A 2 -6.07 72.94 -7.15
C SER A 2 -6.69 73.94 -8.17
N PRO A 3 -7.09 73.62 -9.43
CA PRO A 3 -7.43 72.28 -9.95
C PRO A 3 -7.29 72.02 -11.50
N VAL A 4 -7.66 70.79 -11.87
CA VAL A 4 -8.39 70.26 -13.07
C VAL A 4 -8.08 70.65 -14.55
N ASP A 5 -7.90 69.57 -15.33
CA ASP A 5 -8.65 69.18 -16.54
C ASP A 5 -8.14 69.37 -17.99
N HIS A 6 -8.47 68.32 -18.77
CA HIS A 6 -8.71 68.20 -20.21
C HIS A 6 -7.53 68.18 -21.21
N LYS A 7 -7.35 67.01 -21.84
CA LYS A 7 -7.06 66.97 -23.29
C LYS A 7 -7.66 65.74 -23.99
N SER A 8 -8.19 66.02 -25.17
CA SER A 8 -9.17 65.28 -25.96
C SER A 8 -8.59 64.23 -26.93
N LYS A 9 -9.46 63.30 -27.33
CA LYS A 9 -9.33 62.21 -28.34
C LYS A 9 -9.02 62.70 -29.78
N PRO A 10 -8.54 61.85 -30.71
CA PRO A 10 -9.42 61.05 -31.61
C PRO A 10 -8.87 59.62 -31.91
N ARG A 11 -9.64 58.52 -31.99
CA ARG A 11 -10.49 57.92 -33.06
C ARG A 11 -9.80 57.57 -34.39
N GLY A 12 -9.79 56.27 -34.69
CA GLY A 12 -9.52 55.58 -35.96
C GLY A 12 -8.72 54.31 -35.67
N GLY A 13 -9.10 53.08 -35.99
CA GLY A 13 -10.17 52.53 -36.82
C GLY A 13 -9.61 51.25 -37.44
N ALA A 14 -10.30 50.12 -37.20
CA ALA A 14 -10.19 48.83 -37.90
C ALA A 14 -8.81 48.15 -37.99
N ASP A 15 -8.65 47.06 -37.26
CA ASP A 15 -8.19 45.80 -37.87
C ASP A 15 -9.03 44.67 -37.31
N ASP A 16 -9.77 44.05 -38.21
CA ASP A 16 -10.85 43.10 -38.01
C ASP A 16 -10.34 41.73 -38.47
N LEU A 17 -10.76 40.69 -37.74
CA LEU A 17 -10.60 39.22 -37.94
C LEU A 17 -9.29 38.54 -37.50
N PRO A 18 -9.31 37.23 -37.11
CA PRO A 18 -10.39 36.23 -37.27
C PRO A 18 -10.78 35.50 -35.94
N PRO A 19 -11.74 34.54 -35.96
CA PRO A 19 -12.46 34.08 -34.78
C PRO A 19 -11.75 32.96 -34.00
N ASP A 20 -11.98 33.03 -32.70
CA ASP A 20 -11.98 31.99 -31.66
C ASP A 20 -11.50 30.58 -32.07
N ILE A 21 -10.21 30.33 -31.84
CA ILE A 21 -9.63 28.99 -31.83
C ILE A 21 -9.65 28.53 -30.37
N GLY A 22 -10.76 27.90 -29.97
CA GLY A 22 -10.88 27.23 -28.68
C GLY A 22 -9.95 26.03 -28.61
N LEU A 23 -8.74 26.25 -28.09
CA LEU A 23 -7.80 25.24 -27.57
C LEU A 23 -7.04 25.88 -26.42
N GLU A 24 -7.68 26.01 -25.26
CA GLU A 24 -6.98 26.24 -24.01
C GLU A 24 -6.72 24.88 -23.36
N ASP A 25 -5.53 24.36 -23.64
CA ASP A 25 -4.90 23.26 -22.91
C ASP A 25 -4.91 23.59 -21.41
N GLU A 26 -5.70 22.85 -20.62
CA GLU A 26 -5.61 22.91 -19.16
C GLU A 26 -4.19 22.52 -18.74
N ALA A 27 -3.47 23.51 -18.21
CA ALA A 27 -2.16 23.35 -17.63
C ALA A 27 -2.19 22.27 -16.54
N VAL A 28 -1.56 21.14 -16.85
CA VAL A 28 -1.20 20.11 -15.88
C VAL A 28 -0.32 20.71 -14.80
N GLU A 29 -0.83 20.78 -13.56
CA GLU A 29 -0.01 21.10 -12.40
C GLU A 29 1.09 20.04 -12.25
N GLU A 30 2.33 20.48 -12.48
CA GLU A 30 3.55 19.71 -12.30
C GLU A 30 3.84 19.56 -10.79
N ILE A 31 3.31 18.50 -10.17
CA ILE A 31 3.77 18.06 -8.85
C ILE A 31 5.13 17.37 -9.00
N VAL A 32 6.18 18.14 -8.79
CA VAL A 32 7.55 17.64 -8.61
C VAL A 32 7.65 16.95 -7.24
N GLU A 33 7.35 15.65 -7.20
CA GLU A 33 7.63 14.84 -6.01
C GLU A 33 9.10 14.40 -6.01
N THR A 34 9.84 14.95 -5.06
CA THR A 34 11.28 14.73 -4.88
C THR A 34 11.59 13.24 -4.66
N VAL A 35 12.51 12.72 -5.47
CA VAL A 35 12.93 11.31 -5.47
C VAL A 35 13.70 10.99 -4.18
N GLY A 36 13.00 10.46 -3.18
CA GLY A 36 13.61 9.74 -2.06
C GLY A 36 14.15 8.38 -2.53
N PRO A 37 15.17 7.80 -1.86
CA PRO A 37 15.77 6.56 -2.34
C PRO A 37 14.77 5.39 -2.20
N ASP A 38 14.52 4.76 -3.33
CA ASP A 38 14.06 3.38 -3.53
C ASP A 38 12.56 3.04 -3.30
N VAL A 39 11.75 3.38 -4.31
CA VAL A 39 10.37 2.92 -4.51
C VAL A 39 10.27 1.52 -5.17
N ALA A 40 11.35 0.74 -5.26
CA ALA A 40 11.30 -0.58 -5.93
C ALA A 40 10.40 -1.62 -5.22
N PHE A 41 10.07 -1.43 -3.94
CA PHE A 41 9.21 -2.36 -3.19
C PHE A 41 7.70 -2.19 -3.44
N THR A 42 7.24 -1.18 -4.18
CA THR A 42 5.78 -1.05 -4.48
C THR A 42 5.33 -1.84 -5.69
N ALA A 43 6.22 -2.11 -6.64
CA ALA A 43 5.95 -2.94 -7.80
C ALA A 43 6.15 -4.44 -7.49
N ILE A 44 5.86 -4.86 -6.25
CA ILE A 44 5.91 -6.28 -5.91
C ILE A 44 4.65 -6.93 -6.44
N ASP A 45 4.83 -7.95 -7.27
CA ASP A 45 3.76 -8.83 -7.71
C ASP A 45 3.21 -9.59 -6.49
N TRP A 46 2.06 -9.14 -6.01
CA TRP A 46 1.29 -9.81 -4.96
C TRP A 46 0.48 -10.91 -5.62
N THR A 47 1.13 -12.02 -6.01
CA THR A 47 0.45 -13.07 -6.76
C THR A 47 -0.66 -13.69 -5.90
N PRO A 48 -1.95 -13.46 -6.23
CA PRO A 48 -3.04 -14.03 -5.47
C PRO A 48 -3.10 -15.53 -5.79
N HIS A 49 -3.08 -16.36 -4.76
CA HIS A 49 -3.14 -17.82 -4.93
C HIS A 49 -4.60 -18.31 -5.04
N ALA A 50 -5.38 -17.63 -5.89
CA ALA A 50 -6.85 -17.58 -5.84
C ALA A 50 -7.59 -18.86 -6.27
N GLY A 51 -6.94 -19.85 -6.90
CA GLY A 51 -7.64 -20.98 -7.53
C GLY A 51 -8.07 -22.12 -6.59
N ASP A 52 -7.44 -22.26 -5.41
CA ASP A 52 -7.58 -23.49 -4.60
C ASP A 52 -8.43 -23.33 -3.34
N ALA A 53 -8.73 -22.09 -2.96
CA ALA A 53 -9.33 -21.77 -1.66
C ALA A 53 -10.67 -21.03 -1.79
N GLU A 54 -11.29 -21.06 -2.96
CA GLU A 54 -12.55 -20.38 -3.22
C GLU A 54 -13.65 -20.89 -2.27
N GLY A 55 -14.31 -19.97 -1.55
CA GLY A 55 -15.33 -20.29 -0.54
C GLY A 55 -14.80 -20.75 0.82
N MET A 56 -13.48 -20.90 1.01
CA MET A 56 -12.88 -21.26 2.30
C MET A 56 -12.55 -20.01 3.13
N VAL A 57 -12.62 -20.14 4.46
CA VAL A 57 -12.21 -19.09 5.40
C VAL A 57 -11.46 -19.70 6.58
N GLY A 58 -10.79 -18.86 7.37
CA GLY A 58 -10.21 -19.33 8.61
C GLY A 58 -8.95 -20.16 8.43
N ALA A 59 -8.81 -21.18 9.28
CA ALA A 59 -7.68 -22.10 9.22
C ALA A 59 -7.66 -22.95 7.93
N GLU A 60 -8.83 -23.20 7.32
CA GLU A 60 -8.96 -24.04 6.12
C GLU A 60 -8.27 -23.40 4.91
N VAL A 61 -8.56 -22.11 4.62
CA VAL A 61 -7.86 -21.39 3.55
C VAL A 61 -6.35 -21.32 3.82
N ILE A 62 -5.95 -21.05 5.06
CA ILE A 62 -4.53 -20.97 5.43
C ILE A 62 -3.84 -22.32 5.20
N GLN A 63 -4.51 -23.43 5.53
CA GLN A 63 -4.00 -24.79 5.35
C GLN A 63 -3.87 -25.19 3.87
N THR A 64 -4.72 -24.66 3.01
CA THR A 64 -4.59 -24.83 1.56
C THR A 64 -3.40 -24.04 1.02
N LEU A 65 -3.30 -22.75 1.36
CA LEU A 65 -2.28 -21.85 0.84
C LEU A 65 -0.86 -22.22 1.30
N VAL A 66 -0.69 -22.67 2.55
CA VAL A 66 0.62 -23.00 3.13
C VAL A 66 1.37 -24.11 2.38
N LYS A 67 0.65 -25.01 1.68
CA LYS A 67 1.24 -26.14 0.94
C LYS A 67 2.20 -25.68 -0.16
N ARG A 68 1.94 -24.50 -0.74
CA ARG A 68 2.68 -23.92 -1.86
C ARG A 68 3.85 -23.03 -1.41
N LEU A 69 3.95 -22.72 -0.11
CA LEU A 69 4.93 -21.76 0.36
C LEU A 69 6.35 -22.33 0.41
N PRO A 70 7.35 -21.53 0.02
CA PRO A 70 8.75 -21.91 0.15
C PRO A 70 9.23 -21.82 1.61
N ASN A 71 10.32 -22.52 1.89
CA ASN A 71 11.09 -22.35 3.12
C ASN A 71 12.07 -21.16 2.97
N ALA A 72 11.55 -19.97 2.71
CA ALA A 72 12.32 -18.76 2.46
C ALA A 72 11.82 -17.59 3.33
N PRO A 73 12.65 -16.56 3.57
CA PRO A 73 12.22 -15.35 4.24
C PRO A 73 11.25 -14.55 3.36
N GLY A 74 10.42 -13.74 4.00
CA GLY A 74 9.44 -12.94 3.28
C GLY A 74 8.40 -12.28 4.17
N VAL A 75 7.45 -11.61 3.51
CA VAL A 75 6.31 -10.93 4.13
C VAL A 75 5.02 -11.56 3.63
N TYR A 76 4.01 -11.63 4.50
CA TYR A 76 2.67 -12.10 4.15
C TYR A 76 1.61 -11.10 4.61
N ARG A 77 0.50 -11.09 3.88
CA ARG A 77 -0.73 -10.36 4.22
C ARG A 77 -1.86 -11.35 4.42
N MET A 78 -2.70 -11.09 5.41
CA MET A 78 -3.98 -11.78 5.61
C MET A 78 -5.10 -10.80 5.30
N MET A 79 -6.08 -11.20 4.51
CA MET A 79 -7.18 -10.34 4.08
C MET A 79 -8.54 -10.98 4.32
N ASN A 80 -9.55 -10.17 4.63
CA ASN A 80 -10.92 -10.65 4.76
C ASN A 80 -11.60 -10.80 3.38
N ALA A 81 -12.83 -11.31 3.37
CA ALA A 81 -13.60 -11.52 2.14
C ALA A 81 -13.94 -10.22 1.39
N ALA A 82 -13.85 -9.07 2.06
CA ALA A 82 -14.02 -7.75 1.44
C ALA A 82 -12.73 -7.20 0.81
N GLY A 83 -11.60 -7.90 0.96
CA GLY A 83 -10.28 -7.46 0.49
C GLY A 83 -9.52 -6.55 1.47
N ASP A 84 -10.05 -6.30 2.67
CA ASP A 84 -9.34 -5.49 3.68
C ASP A 84 -8.15 -6.26 4.24
N VAL A 85 -6.99 -5.59 4.33
CA VAL A 85 -5.81 -6.14 4.98
C VAL A 85 -6.03 -6.17 6.49
N LEU A 86 -6.12 -7.39 7.02
CA LEU A 86 -6.30 -7.68 8.44
C LEU A 86 -4.99 -7.58 9.20
N TYR A 87 -3.93 -8.15 8.61
CA TYR A 87 -2.63 -8.30 9.24
C TYR A 87 -1.51 -8.38 8.21
N VAL A 88 -0.37 -7.81 8.55
CA VAL A 88 0.90 -7.96 7.83
C VAL A 88 1.93 -8.53 8.81
N GLY A 89 2.72 -9.51 8.37
CA GLY A 89 3.82 -10.03 9.17
C GLY A 89 5.00 -10.50 8.35
N LYS A 90 6.20 -10.42 8.91
CA LYS A 90 7.40 -11.06 8.35
C LYS A 90 7.64 -12.48 8.86
N ALA A 91 8.43 -13.25 8.11
CA ALA A 91 8.90 -14.56 8.53
C ALA A 91 10.33 -14.83 8.03
N ARG A 92 11.10 -15.62 8.81
CA ARG A 92 12.35 -16.26 8.34
C ARG A 92 12.07 -17.43 7.39
N SER A 93 10.91 -18.06 7.56
CA SER A 93 10.40 -19.13 6.73
C SER A 93 8.88 -18.94 6.65
N LEU A 94 8.40 -18.52 5.48
CA LEU A 94 6.98 -18.33 5.21
C LEU A 94 6.19 -19.61 5.52
N LYS A 95 6.65 -20.76 5.00
CA LYS A 95 6.00 -22.06 5.25
C LYS A 95 5.83 -22.36 6.74
N LYS A 96 6.90 -22.26 7.54
CA LYS A 96 6.83 -22.53 8.99
C LYS A 96 5.91 -21.56 9.71
N ARG A 97 6.02 -20.26 9.41
CA ARG A 97 5.22 -19.23 10.08
C ARG A 97 3.73 -19.39 9.79
N VAL A 98 3.37 -19.63 8.53
CA VAL A 98 1.97 -19.78 8.11
C VAL A 98 1.37 -21.10 8.61
N THR A 99 2.17 -22.17 8.67
CA THR A 99 1.75 -23.46 9.25
C THR A 99 1.26 -23.30 10.70
N ASN A 100 1.90 -22.43 11.49
CA ASN A 100 1.48 -22.20 12.88
C ASN A 100 0.06 -21.63 12.98
N TYR A 101 -0.39 -20.82 12.02
CA TYR A 101 -1.76 -20.32 11.98
C TYR A 101 -2.76 -21.40 11.54
N ALA A 102 -2.36 -22.28 10.62
CA ALA A 102 -3.21 -23.39 10.15
C ALA A 102 -3.53 -24.43 11.24
N GLN A 103 -2.69 -24.56 12.28
CA GLN A 103 -2.88 -25.53 13.36
C GLN A 103 -4.06 -25.21 14.30
N GLY A 104 -4.65 -24.02 14.21
CA GLY A 104 -5.81 -23.63 15.03
C GLY A 104 -5.51 -23.41 16.53
N ARG A 105 -4.26 -23.53 16.95
CA ARG A 105 -3.82 -23.32 18.34
C ARG A 105 -3.39 -21.88 18.55
N PHE A 106 -4.36 -21.00 18.79
CA PHE A 106 -4.10 -19.57 18.94
C PHE A 106 -3.76 -19.21 20.38
N HIS A 107 -2.65 -18.51 20.58
CA HIS A 107 -2.22 -18.06 21.91
C HIS A 107 -3.07 -16.92 22.48
N THR A 108 -3.85 -16.22 21.64
CA THR A 108 -4.73 -15.12 22.08
C THR A 108 -6.02 -15.09 21.27
N THR A 109 -7.10 -14.57 21.88
CA THR A 109 -8.39 -14.34 21.21
C THR A 109 -8.27 -13.44 19.99
N ARG A 110 -7.38 -12.45 20.04
CA ARG A 110 -7.10 -11.54 18.91
C ARG A 110 -6.59 -12.30 17.68
N ILE A 111 -5.61 -13.17 17.87
CA ILE A 111 -5.04 -13.98 16.77
C ILE A 111 -6.09 -14.96 16.25
N GLY A 112 -6.88 -15.58 17.13
CA GLY A 112 -7.97 -16.46 16.71
C GLY A 112 -9.02 -15.74 15.87
N ARG A 113 -9.39 -14.50 16.23
CA ARG A 113 -10.32 -13.69 15.43
C ARG A 113 -9.75 -13.33 14.06
N MET A 114 -8.51 -12.84 14.03
CA MET A 114 -7.81 -12.52 12.78
C MET A 114 -7.79 -13.72 11.83
N VAL A 115 -7.44 -14.90 12.33
CA VAL A 115 -7.41 -16.12 11.51
C VAL A 115 -8.80 -16.45 10.99
N ARG A 116 -9.83 -16.46 11.85
CA ARG A 116 -11.22 -16.73 11.43
C ARG A 116 -11.74 -15.78 10.34
N GLU A 117 -11.35 -14.51 10.38
CA GLU A 117 -11.75 -13.52 9.38
C GLU A 117 -10.94 -13.62 8.08
N THR A 118 -9.83 -14.36 8.06
CA THR A 118 -8.97 -14.50 6.89
C THR A 118 -9.69 -15.32 5.81
N SER A 119 -9.83 -14.75 4.62
CA SER A 119 -10.38 -15.41 3.43
C SER A 119 -9.33 -15.67 2.36
N THR A 120 -8.21 -14.93 2.39
CA THR A 120 -7.11 -15.09 1.45
C THR A 120 -5.83 -14.53 2.05
N MET A 121 -4.70 -14.92 1.46
CA MET A 121 -3.38 -14.44 1.84
C MET A 121 -2.54 -14.18 0.59
N GLU A 122 -1.64 -13.21 0.70
CA GLU A 122 -0.62 -12.95 -0.32
C GLU A 122 0.76 -12.95 0.32
N PHE A 123 1.76 -13.24 -0.51
CA PHE A 123 3.11 -13.53 -0.07
C PHE A 123 4.13 -12.87 -0.96
N VAL A 124 5.21 -12.40 -0.34
CA VAL A 124 6.39 -11.88 -1.04
C VAL A 124 7.59 -12.56 -0.44
N VAL A 125 8.32 -13.28 -1.29
CA VAL A 125 9.60 -13.88 -0.92
C VAL A 125 10.68 -12.81 -1.05
N THR A 126 11.49 -12.65 -0.01
CA THR A 126 12.65 -11.75 -0.03
C THR A 126 13.94 -12.57 -0.06
N ARG A 127 15.07 -11.93 -0.37
CA ARG A 127 16.37 -12.60 -0.35
C ARG A 127 16.90 -12.71 1.08
N THR A 128 16.62 -11.70 1.90
CA THR A 128 17.11 -11.60 3.27
C THR A 128 16.01 -11.32 4.28
N GLU A 129 16.29 -11.59 5.56
CA GLU A 129 15.39 -11.22 6.67
C GLU A 129 15.27 -9.71 6.85
N ILE A 130 16.33 -8.97 6.51
CA ILE A 130 16.39 -7.50 6.62
C ILE A 130 15.43 -6.88 5.60
N GLU A 131 15.46 -7.35 4.35
CA GLU A 131 14.50 -6.92 3.32
C GLU A 131 13.05 -7.20 3.76
N ALA A 132 12.78 -8.37 4.35
CA ALA A 132 11.44 -8.69 4.86
C ALA A 132 11.02 -7.76 6.01
N LEU A 133 11.95 -7.38 6.89
CA LEU A 133 11.70 -6.43 7.97
C LEU A 133 11.35 -5.04 7.43
N LEU A 134 12.15 -4.53 6.49
CA LEU A 134 11.91 -3.21 5.89
C LEU A 134 10.59 -3.16 5.12
N LEU A 135 10.30 -4.21 4.33
CA LEU A 135 9.06 -4.33 3.59
C LEU A 135 7.84 -4.41 4.52
N GLU A 136 7.91 -5.22 5.59
CA GLU A 136 6.82 -5.33 6.56
C GLU A 136 6.55 -3.97 7.24
N ALA A 137 7.59 -3.29 7.71
CA ALA A 137 7.45 -1.98 8.36
C ALA A 137 6.80 -0.96 7.42
N ASN A 138 7.21 -0.93 6.15
CA ASN A 138 6.61 -0.07 5.13
C ASN A 138 5.11 -0.37 4.92
N LEU A 139 4.77 -1.65 4.78
CA LEU A 139 3.38 -2.09 4.56
C LEU A 139 2.49 -1.83 5.78
N ILE A 140 2.97 -2.07 7.01
CA ILE A 140 2.22 -1.75 8.23
C ILE A 140 1.96 -0.25 8.30
N LYS A 141 2.97 0.59 7.99
CA LYS A 141 2.82 2.05 8.02
C LYS A 141 1.78 2.55 7.01
N ARG A 142 1.76 1.97 5.81
CA ARG A 142 0.85 2.35 4.72
C ARG A 142 -0.58 1.81 4.91
N LEU A 143 -0.71 0.54 5.26
CA LEU A 143 -2.00 -0.16 5.29
C LEU A 143 -2.70 -0.06 6.66
N ARG A 144 -1.94 0.21 7.73
CA ARG A 144 -2.39 0.26 9.13
C ARG A 144 -3.39 -0.87 9.48
N PRO A 145 -3.02 -2.14 9.27
CA PRO A 145 -3.96 -3.25 9.40
C PRO A 145 -4.50 -3.34 10.84
N ARG A 146 -5.80 -3.64 10.96
CA ARG A 146 -6.52 -3.62 12.26
C ARG A 146 -5.88 -4.53 13.32
N PHE A 147 -5.29 -5.66 12.91
CA PHE A 147 -4.69 -6.63 13.83
C PHE A 147 -3.19 -6.46 14.03
N ASN A 148 -2.53 -5.50 13.38
CA ASN A 148 -1.17 -5.12 13.76
C ASN A 148 -1.21 -4.21 15.00
N VAL A 149 -0.40 -4.52 16.01
CA VAL A 149 -0.20 -3.58 17.13
C VAL A 149 0.76 -2.52 16.63
N LEU A 150 0.29 -1.29 16.46
CA LEU A 150 1.18 -0.15 16.33
C LEU A 150 1.81 0.07 17.72
N MET A 151 2.98 -0.52 17.94
CA MET A 151 3.81 -0.09 19.07
C MET A 151 4.26 1.33 18.74
N ARG A 152 3.80 2.30 19.54
CA ARG A 152 4.44 3.62 19.56
C ARG A 152 5.86 3.39 20.05
N ASP A 153 6.82 3.77 19.24
CA ASP A 153 8.22 3.49 19.48
C ASP A 153 8.70 4.38 20.63
N ASP A 154 8.86 3.79 21.80
CA ASP A 154 9.60 4.37 22.93
C ASP A 154 10.89 3.58 23.19
N LYS A 155 11.29 2.68 22.28
CA LYS A 155 12.47 1.82 22.45
C LYS A 155 13.11 1.50 21.11
N SER A 156 13.97 2.42 20.69
CA SER A 156 15.35 2.15 20.26
C SER A 156 15.53 0.93 19.32
N PHE A 157 15.87 1.19 18.07
CA PHE A 157 16.67 0.25 17.29
C PHE A 157 18.16 0.61 17.40
N PRO A 158 18.92 0.15 18.42
CA PRO A 158 20.36 0.07 18.31
C PRO A 158 20.77 -1.30 17.74
N TYR A 159 21.90 -1.29 17.02
CA TYR A 159 22.69 -2.41 16.47
C TYR A 159 22.27 -2.82 15.05
N ILE A 160 23.03 -2.48 13.98
CA ILE A 160 24.40 -2.90 13.58
C ILE A 160 24.51 -4.41 13.44
#